data_AF-A0A939IND9-F1
#
_entry.id   AF-A0A939IND9-F1
#
_cell.length_a   1.000
_cell.length_b   1.000
_cell.length_c   1.000
_cell.angle_alpha   90.00
_cell.angle_beta   90.00
_cell.angle_gamma   90.00
#
_symmetry.space_group_name_H-M   'P 1'
#
loop_
_entity.id
_entity.type
_entity.pdbx_description
1 polymer ?
#
loop_
_entity_poly.entity_id
_entity_poly.type
_entity_poly.pdbx_seq_one_letter_code
_entity_poly.pdbx_strand_id
1 'polypeptide(L)'
;MYVTAEHLREQVIRPTLKYLGAWNPGIESFLLNAAVEAPELGLFSARNDGLGLFHITAAQHRDLWDRYLAFKPEIASRVRGLASQRAFLSDPDSELTTNLSYCTAIAWLLYQRAGGEQRSRVSDPARVSA
;
A
#
# COMPACT_ATOMS: atom_id res chain seq x y z
N MET A 1 7.24 7.99 22.12
CA MET A 1 6.14 8.35 21.21
C MET A 1 5.60 7.03 20.67
N TYR A 2 4.37 6.67 21.00
CA TYR A 2 3.75 5.44 20.48
C TYR A 2 2.98 5.80 19.21
N VAL A 3 3.18 5.04 18.14
CA VAL A 3 2.36 5.16 16.93
C VAL A 3 1.07 4.39 17.21
N THR A 4 -0.05 5.10 17.33
CA THR A 4 -1.37 4.47 17.48
C THR A 4 -1.95 4.14 16.10
N ALA A 5 -2.93 3.24 16.07
CA ALA A 5 -3.68 2.94 14.84
C ALA A 5 -4.35 4.20 14.25
N GLU A 6 -4.89 5.07 15.10
CA GLU A 6 -5.50 6.34 14.64
C GLU A 6 -4.44 7.29 14.07
N HIS A 7 -3.28 7.40 14.73
CA HIS A 7 -2.17 8.21 14.19
C HIS A 7 -1.71 7.67 12.83
N LEU A 8 -1.54 6.35 12.70
CA LEU A 8 -1.16 5.71 11.45
C LEU A 8 -2.22 5.97 10.34
N ARG A 9 -3.51 5.86 10.68
CA ARG A 9 -4.61 6.16 9.77
C ARG A 9 -4.53 7.61 9.29
N GLU A 10 -4.50 8.57 10.22
CA GLU A 10 -4.69 9.99 9.91
C GLU A 10 -3.44 10.66 9.34
N GLN A 11 -2.24 10.24 9.76
CA GLN A 11 -0.98 10.91 9.42
C GLN A 11 -0.20 10.19 8.33
N VAL A 12 -0.48 8.91 8.06
CA VAL A 12 0.26 8.13 7.05
C VAL A 12 -0.68 7.59 5.98
N ILE A 13 -1.67 6.77 6.35
CA ILE A 13 -2.48 6.04 5.36
C ILE A 13 -3.37 7.00 4.57
N ARG A 14 -4.17 7.80 5.27
CA ARG A 14 -5.09 8.76 4.67
C ARG A 14 -4.37 9.78 3.77
N PRO A 15 -3.30 10.46 4.21
CA PRO A 15 -2.63 11.45 3.38
C PRO A 15 -1.96 10.83 2.16
N THR A 16 -1.36 9.64 2.30
CA THR A 16 -0.74 8.92 1.17
C THR A 16 -1.77 8.55 0.11
N LEU A 17 -2.90 7.97 0.52
CA LEU A 17 -3.98 7.62 -0.41
C LEU A 17 -4.57 8.86 -1.10
N LYS A 18 -4.71 9.98 -0.37
CA LYS A 18 -5.18 11.25 -0.93
C LYS A 18 -4.20 11.80 -1.97
N TYR A 19 -2.90 11.78 -1.67
CA TYR A 19 -1.84 12.19 -2.59
C TYR A 19 -1.86 11.39 -3.90
N LEU A 20 -2.12 10.08 -3.81
CA LEU A 20 -2.23 9.21 -4.98
C LEU A 20 -3.59 9.32 -5.70
N GLY A 21 -4.55 10.08 -5.16
CA GLY A 21 -5.90 10.20 -5.72
C GLY A 21 -6.75 8.94 -5.56
N ALA A 22 -6.41 8.07 -4.61
CA ALA A 22 -6.99 6.74 -4.44
C ALA A 22 -7.80 6.58 -3.13
N TRP A 23 -7.92 7.66 -2.35
CA TRP A 23 -8.56 7.59 -1.04
C TRP A 23 -10.04 7.25 -1.15
N ASN A 24 -10.45 6.24 -0.38
CA ASN A 24 -11.82 5.99 0.03
C ASN A 24 -11.81 5.29 1.40
N PRO A 25 -12.91 5.35 2.16
CA PRO A 25 -12.97 4.77 3.51
C PRO A 25 -12.70 3.25 3.57
N GLY A 26 -13.07 2.52 2.51
CA GLY A 26 -12.86 1.08 2.42
C GLY A 26 -11.39 0.71 2.30
N ILE A 27 -10.65 1.35 1.39
CA ILE A 27 -9.21 1.13 1.23
C ILE A 27 -8.43 1.59 2.47
N GLU A 28 -8.78 2.74 3.05
CA GLU A 28 -8.16 3.23 4.28
C GLU A 28 -8.29 2.21 5.43
N SER A 29 -9.51 1.69 5.64
CA SER A 29 -9.77 0.72 6.71
C SER A 29 -9.08 -0.61 6.44
N PHE A 30 -9.09 -1.09 5.19
CA PHE A 30 -8.41 -2.31 4.81
C PHE A 30 -6.90 -2.24 5.07
N LEU A 31 -6.23 -1.15 4.64
CA LEU A 31 -4.80 -0.98 4.87
C LEU A 31 -4.48 -0.80 6.35
N LEU A 32 -5.32 -0.09 7.11
CA LEU A 32 -5.10 0.01 8.56
C LEU A 32 -5.17 -1.36 9.23
N ASN A 33 -6.19 -2.16 8.91
CA ASN A 33 -6.34 -3.50 9.49
C ASN A 33 -5.16 -4.39 9.09
N ALA A 34 -4.73 -4.36 7.83
CA ALA A 34 -3.54 -5.10 7.38
C ALA A 34 -2.26 -4.71 8.14
N ALA A 35 -2.10 -3.43 8.47
CA ALA A 35 -0.95 -2.92 9.21
C ALA A 35 -0.98 -3.25 10.72
N VAL A 36 -2.17 -3.32 11.32
CA VAL A 36 -2.34 -3.55 12.77
C VAL A 36 -2.40 -5.03 13.11
N GLU A 37 -3.15 -5.81 12.32
CA GLU A 37 -3.43 -7.21 12.62
C GLU A 37 -2.46 -8.17 11.93
N ALA A 38 -1.80 -7.74 10.85
CA ALA A 38 -0.86 -8.52 10.05
C ALA A 38 -1.36 -9.97 9.79
N PRO A 39 -2.24 -10.19 8.80
CA PRO A 39 -3.00 -11.43 8.67
C PRO A 39 -2.11 -12.67 8.59
N GLU A 40 -2.62 -13.84 8.98
CA GLU A 40 -1.84 -15.08 8.87
C GLU A 40 -1.62 -15.53 7.42
N LEU A 41 -2.52 -15.17 6.51
CA LEU A 41 -2.52 -15.58 5.09
C LEU A 41 -2.89 -14.39 4.19
N GLY A 42 -2.41 -14.39 2.94
CA GLY A 42 -2.71 -13.36 1.95
C GLY A 42 -1.56 -12.40 1.67
N LEU A 43 -1.84 -11.28 1.00
CA LEU A 43 -0.84 -10.36 0.42
C LEU A 43 0.13 -9.76 1.45
N PHE A 44 -0.34 -9.53 2.68
CA PHE A 44 0.41 -8.88 3.76
C PHE A 44 0.62 -9.84 4.93
N SER A 45 0.79 -11.13 4.63
CA SER A 45 0.91 -12.16 5.66
C SER A 45 2.16 -11.97 6.52
N ALA A 46 2.00 -12.01 7.84
CA ALA A 46 3.11 -11.96 8.80
C ALA A 46 4.04 -13.17 8.74
N ARG A 47 3.63 -14.27 8.08
CA ARG A 47 4.46 -15.47 7.88
C ARG A 47 5.50 -15.29 6.78
N ASN A 48 5.33 -14.28 5.93
CA ASN A 48 6.34 -13.94 4.93
C ASN A 48 7.45 -13.15 5.61
N ASP A 49 8.69 -13.34 5.16
CA ASP A 49 9.87 -12.55 5.51
C ASP A 49 9.83 -11.12 4.91
N GLY A 50 8.64 -10.55 4.84
CA GLY A 50 8.37 -9.29 4.20
C GLY A 50 8.81 -8.09 5.03
N LEU A 51 9.08 -7.01 4.33
CA LEU A 51 9.64 -5.78 4.87
C LEU A 51 8.54 -4.82 5.33
N GLY A 52 8.82 -4.15 6.45
CA GLY A 52 8.05 -3.02 6.93
C GLY A 52 6.65 -3.37 7.40
N LEU A 53 5.80 -2.34 7.45
CA LEU A 53 4.48 -2.38 8.07
C LEU A 53 3.52 -3.40 7.44
N PHE A 54 3.69 -3.67 6.14
CA PHE A 54 2.78 -4.51 5.37
C PHE A 54 3.39 -5.87 5.00
N HIS A 55 4.53 -6.25 5.57
CA HIS A 55 5.23 -7.49 5.24
C HIS A 55 5.38 -7.69 3.72
N ILE A 56 5.83 -6.66 3.01
CA ILE A 56 6.01 -6.70 1.55
C ILE A 56 7.38 -7.27 1.24
N THR A 57 7.43 -8.39 0.52
CA THR A 57 8.70 -9.00 0.12
C THR A 57 9.41 -8.18 -0.95
N ALA A 58 10.74 -8.24 -0.97
CA ALA A 58 11.55 -7.63 -2.03
C ALA A 58 11.15 -8.12 -3.44
N ALA A 59 10.71 -9.38 -3.56
CA ALA A 59 10.22 -9.94 -4.81
C ALA A 59 8.91 -9.26 -5.27
N GLN A 60 7.93 -9.07 -4.38
CA GLN A 60 6.69 -8.35 -4.68
C GLN A 60 6.97 -6.89 -5.07
N HIS A 61 7.90 -6.24 -4.36
CA HIS A 61 8.27 -4.86 -4.62
C HIS A 61 8.90 -4.68 -6.01
N ARG A 62 9.92 -5.47 -6.35
CA ARG A 62 10.54 -5.46 -7.68
C ARG A 62 9.54 -5.81 -8.78
N ASP A 63 8.74 -6.85 -8.58
CA ASP A 63 7.73 -7.28 -9.55
C ASP A 63 6.68 -6.19 -9.80
N LEU A 64 6.28 -5.45 -8.76
CA LEU A 64 5.37 -4.31 -8.92
C LEU A 64 6.00 -3.20 -9.78
N TRP A 65 7.27 -2.87 -9.54
CA TRP A 65 7.98 -1.88 -10.35
C TRP A 65 8.10 -2.30 -11.81
N ASP A 66 8.64 -3.50 -12.04
CA ASP A 66 8.98 -3.98 -13.37
C ASP A 66 7.76 -4.33 -14.22
N ARG A 67 6.71 -4.90 -13.61
CA ARG A 67 5.57 -5.46 -14.34
C ARG A 67 4.28 -4.65 -14.25
N TYR A 68 4.17 -3.71 -13.30
CA TYR A 68 2.96 -2.89 -13.14
C TYR A 68 3.21 -1.40 -13.31
N LEU A 69 4.21 -0.85 -12.62
CA LEU A 69 4.51 0.59 -12.65
C LEU A 69 5.25 1.00 -13.93
N ALA A 70 6.08 0.12 -14.51
CA ALA A 70 6.72 0.36 -15.81
C ALA A 70 5.71 0.73 -16.92
N PHE A 71 4.47 0.26 -16.82
CA PHE A 71 3.38 0.54 -17.78
C PHE A 71 2.42 1.66 -17.33
N LYS A 72 2.69 2.30 -16.19
CA LYS A 72 1.88 3.39 -15.65
C LYS A 72 2.79 4.54 -15.18
N PRO A 73 3.40 5.30 -16.11
CA PRO A 73 4.44 6.28 -15.78
C PRO A 73 3.97 7.38 -14.81
N GLU A 74 2.72 7.82 -14.92
CA GLU A 74 2.16 8.86 -14.04
C GLU A 74 2.13 8.42 -12.57
N ILE A 75 1.62 7.21 -12.29
CA ILE A 75 1.57 6.71 -10.92
C ILE A 75 2.97 6.30 -10.43
N ALA A 76 3.81 5.75 -11.32
CA ALA A 76 5.20 5.44 -11.02
C ALA A 76 5.97 6.68 -10.57
N SER A 77 5.79 7.80 -11.27
CA SER A 77 6.40 9.09 -10.92
C SER A 77 5.97 9.58 -9.54
N ARG A 78 4.66 9.56 -9.24
CA ARG A 78 4.13 9.94 -7.91
C ARG A 78 4.68 9.07 -6.79
N VAL A 79 4.70 7.75 -7.00
CA VAL A 79 5.20 6.78 -6.01
C VAL A 79 6.71 6.96 -5.81
N ARG A 80 7.47 7.16 -6.89
CA ARG A 80 8.91 7.45 -6.81
C ARG A 80 9.18 8.76 -6.07
N GLY A 81 8.31 9.76 -6.22
CA GLY A 81 8.38 11.04 -5.52
C GLY A 81 8.17 10.94 -4.02
N LEU A 82 7.56 9.87 -3.51
CA LEU A 82 7.46 9.58 -2.07
C LEU A 82 8.75 8.99 -1.51
N ALA A 83 9.52 8.26 -2.32
CA ALA A 83 10.77 7.65 -1.90
C ALA A 83 11.90 8.68 -1.80
N SER A 84 12.91 8.40 -0.98
CA SER A 84 14.12 9.21 -0.93
C SER A 84 14.80 9.29 -2.30
N GLN A 85 15.50 10.39 -2.53
CA GLN A 85 16.18 10.58 -3.81
C GLN A 85 17.41 9.67 -3.93
N ARG A 86 18.23 9.59 -2.86
CA ARG A 86 19.52 8.89 -2.86
C ARG A 86 19.42 7.44 -2.39
N ALA A 87 18.81 7.18 -1.23
CA ALA A 87 18.82 5.83 -0.66
C ALA A 87 18.03 4.84 -1.52
N PHE A 88 16.93 5.29 -2.13
CA PHE A 88 16.18 4.47 -3.07
C PHE A 88 17.02 3.97 -4.26
N LEU A 89 17.99 4.74 -4.75
CA LEU A 89 18.81 4.32 -5.90
C LEU A 89 19.83 3.25 -5.54
N SER A 90 20.27 3.20 -4.28
CA SER A 90 21.23 2.20 -3.80
C SER A 90 20.54 0.97 -3.22
N ASP A 91 19.43 1.16 -2.52
CA ASP A 91 18.66 0.11 -1.85
C ASP A 91 17.16 0.49 -1.85
N PRO A 92 16.44 0.21 -2.95
CA PRO A 92 15.02 0.53 -3.06
C PRO A 92 14.16 -0.16 -2.00
N ASP A 93 14.51 -1.39 -1.61
CA ASP A 93 13.73 -2.23 -0.71
C ASP A 93 13.74 -1.66 0.73
N SER A 94 14.81 -0.97 1.13
CA SER A 94 14.90 -0.29 2.44
C SER A 94 13.72 0.65 2.72
N GLU A 95 13.17 1.29 1.68
CA GLU A 95 12.09 2.26 1.80
C GLU A 95 10.78 1.65 2.31
N LEU A 96 10.60 0.35 2.10
CA LEU A 96 9.46 -0.38 2.68
C LEU A 96 9.52 -0.39 4.21
N THR A 97 10.72 -0.32 4.80
CA THR A 97 10.92 -0.30 6.25
C THR A 97 11.01 1.11 6.82
N THR A 98 11.69 2.03 6.13
CA THR A 98 12.03 3.35 6.68
C THR A 98 11.04 4.45 6.31
N ASN A 99 10.18 4.23 5.30
CA ASN A 99 9.30 5.25 4.76
C ASN A 99 7.86 4.73 4.73
N LEU A 100 7.09 5.06 5.77
CA LEU A 100 5.73 4.55 5.94
C LEU A 100 4.78 4.99 4.82
N SER A 101 4.95 6.21 4.28
CA SER A 101 4.17 6.68 3.14
C SER A 101 4.49 5.89 1.87
N TYR A 102 5.77 5.64 1.60
CA TYR A 102 6.18 4.80 0.48
C TYR A 102 5.66 3.37 0.63
N CYS A 103 5.87 2.75 1.79
CA CYS A 103 5.40 1.40 2.09
C CYS A 103 3.87 1.28 1.92
N THR A 104 3.11 2.28 2.39
CA THR A 104 1.66 2.36 2.19
C THR A 104 1.29 2.46 0.71
N ALA A 105 2.02 3.26 -0.09
CA ALA A 105 1.77 3.39 -1.53
C ALA A 105 1.96 2.05 -2.26
N ILE A 106 3.03 1.31 -1.95
CA ILE A 106 3.30 -0.01 -2.52
C ILE A 106 2.24 -1.02 -2.07
N ALA A 107 1.83 -1.02 -0.80
CA ALA A 107 0.76 -1.86 -0.29
C ALA A 107 -0.55 -1.64 -1.07
N TRP A 108 -0.96 -0.38 -1.22
CA TRP A 108 -2.17 -0.03 -1.99
C TRP A 108 -2.09 -0.53 -3.44
N LEU A 109 -0.95 -0.36 -4.11
CA LEU A 109 -0.77 -0.80 -5.50
C LEU A 109 -0.82 -2.33 -5.65
N LEU A 110 -0.26 -3.07 -4.70
CA LEU A 110 -0.36 -4.53 -4.67
C LEU A 110 -1.82 -4.97 -4.50
N TYR A 111 -2.57 -4.31 -3.62
CA TYR A 111 -4.00 -4.55 -3.44
C TYR A 111 -4.80 -4.23 -4.71
N GLN A 112 -4.52 -3.09 -5.36
CA GLN A 112 -5.17 -2.70 -6.60
C GLN A 112 -4.90 -3.72 -7.72
N ARG A 113 -3.64 -4.14 -7.88
CA ARG A 113 -3.23 -5.14 -8.88
C ARG A 113 -3.88 -6.50 -8.66
N ALA A 114 -4.13 -6.89 -7.41
CA ALA A 114 -4.83 -8.13 -7.06
C ALA A 114 -6.36 -8.08 -7.30
N GLY A 115 -6.90 -6.97 -7.82
CA GLY A 115 -8.33 -6.80 -8.08
C GLY A 115 -9.13 -6.28 -6.89
N GLY A 116 -8.47 -5.73 -5.87
CA GLY A 116 -9.11 -5.25 -4.64
C GLY A 116 -10.20 -4.18 -4.86
N GLU A 117 -10.04 -3.31 -5.87
CA GLU A 117 -11.07 -2.31 -6.21
C GLU A 117 -12.36 -2.91 -6.76
N GLN A 118 -12.30 -4.07 -7.43
CA GLN A 118 -13.47 -4.75 -7.98
C GLN A 118 -14.27 -5.48 -6.89
N ARG A 119 -13.59 -6.06 -5.89
CA ARG A 119 -14.27 -6.72 -4.75
C ARG A 119 -14.99 -5.73 -3.83
N SER A 120 -14.42 -4.54 -3.63
CA SER A 120 -15.03 -3.49 -2.78
C SER A 120 -16.31 -2.90 -3.37
N ARG A 121 -16.49 -2.92 -4.70
CA ARG A 121 -17.71 -2.47 -5.38
C ARG A 121 -18.86 -3.49 -5.30
N VAL A 122 -18.55 -4.78 -5.12
CA VAL A 122 -19.56 -5.85 -5.04
C VAL A 122 -20.13 -5.98 -3.61
N SER A 123 -19.41 -5.47 -2.60
CA SER A 123 -19.83 -5.47 -1.20
C SER A 123 -20.72 -4.30 -0.78
N ASP A 124 -21.25 -3.51 -1.72
CA ASP A 124 -22.24 -2.46 -1.42
C ASP A 124 -23.67 -2.99 -1.70
N PRO A 125 -24.43 -3.46 -0.68
CA PRO A 125 -25.78 -3.97 -0.87
C PRO A 125 -26.80 -2.91 -1.31
N ALA A 126 -26.42 -1.63 -1.39
CA ALA A 126 -27.33 -0.53 -1.69
C ALA A 126 -27.59 -0.26 -3.19
N ARG A 127 -27.08 -1.08 -4.13
CA ARG A 127 -27.25 -0.85 -5.58
C ARG A 127 -28.03 -1.92 -6.35
N VAL A 128 -28.57 -2.95 -5.68
CA VAL A 128 -29.45 -3.95 -6.32
C VAL A 128 -30.91 -3.54 -6.14
N SER A 129 -31.26 -2.34 -6.60
CA SER A 129 -32.66 -1.92 -6.79
C SER A 129 -32.68 -0.64 -7.64
N ALA A 130 -32.50 -0.79 -8.94
CA ALA A 130 -32.90 0.17 -9.96
C ALA A 130 -33.27 -0.60 -11.23
#